data_AF-A0A161ZIH8-F1
#
_entry.id   AF-A0A161ZIH8-F1
#
_cell.length_a   1.000
_cell.length_b   1.000
_cell.length_c   1.000
_cell.angle_alpha   90.00
_cell.angle_beta   90.00
_cell.angle_gamma   90.00
#
_symmetry.space_group_name_H-M   'P 1'
#
loop_
_entity.id
_entity.type
_entity.pdbx_description
1 polymer ?
#
loop_
_entity_poly.entity_id
_entity_poly.type
_entity_poly.pdbx_seq_one_letter_code
_entity_poly.pdbx_strand_id
1 'polypeptide(L)'
;MRRLMRVLLGVEAVSFFLAATIHAGMLISGYEHHEAMIAESIIGMVLLSGLIRTWLRSRSMFTTAIIVQAFALLGTLVGIFTIVIGIGPRTVPDIAYHVSIVVVLAVGLGVARHGRRTEMM
;
A
#
# COMPACT_ATOMS: atom_id res chain seq x y z
N MET A 1 2.61 -7.24 18.34
CA MET A 1 1.74 -7.09 17.15
C MET A 1 1.41 -5.65 16.78
N ARG A 2 1.00 -4.78 17.72
CA ARG A 2 0.70 -3.36 17.38
C ARG A 2 1.88 -2.62 16.74
N ARG A 3 3.07 -2.65 17.35
CA ARG A 3 4.28 -2.01 16.78
C ARG A 3 4.58 -2.53 15.36
N LEU A 4 4.53 -3.85 15.16
CA LEU A 4 4.71 -4.48 13.86
C LEU A 4 3.71 -3.94 12.83
N MET A 5 2.43 -3.83 13.19
CA MET A 5 1.41 -3.31 12.28
C MET A 5 1.68 -1.86 11.88
N ARG A 6 2.12 -1.01 12.81
CA ARG A 6 2.49 0.38 12.50
C ARG A 6 3.70 0.47 11.59
N VAL A 7 4.69 -0.41 11.79
CA VAL A 7 5.85 -0.52 10.91
C VAL A 7 5.41 -0.95 9.51
N LEU A 8 4.57 -1.97 9.38
CA LEU A 8 4.06 -2.44 8.10
C LEU A 8 3.29 -1.34 7.35
N LEU A 9 2.33 -0.68 8.02
CA LEU A 9 1.61 0.46 7.42
C LEU A 9 2.54 1.60 7.01
N GLY A 10 3.59 1.87 7.80
CA GLY A 10 4.59 2.88 7.47
C GLY A 10 5.43 2.50 6.25
N VAL A 11 5.90 1.27 6.19
CA VAL A 11 6.65 0.74 5.04
C VAL A 11 5.80 0.78 3.77
N GLU A 12 4.55 0.34 3.84
CA GLU A 12 3.63 0.37 2.70
C GLU A 12 3.37 1.81 2.23
N ALA A 13 3.04 2.72 3.16
CA ALA A 13 2.78 4.12 2.80
C ALA A 13 4.01 4.78 2.15
N VAL A 14 5.19 4.61 2.74
CA VAL A 14 6.45 5.13 2.18
C VAL A 14 6.72 4.51 0.80
N SER A 15 6.48 3.21 0.63
CA SER A 15 6.70 2.53 -0.65
C SER A 15 5.83 3.13 -1.76
N PHE A 16 4.54 3.34 -1.51
CA PHE A 16 3.64 3.99 -2.47
C PHE A 16 4.01 5.44 -2.77
N PHE A 17 4.45 6.21 -1.77
CA PHE A 17 4.94 7.57 -2.04
C PHE A 17 6.22 7.58 -2.87
N LEU A 18 7.16 6.66 -2.61
CA LEU A 18 8.37 6.54 -3.41
C LEU A 18 8.04 6.17 -4.86
N ALA A 19 7.15 5.20 -5.08
CA ALA A 19 6.68 4.85 -6.41
C ALA A 19 6.00 6.04 -7.11
N ALA A 20 5.14 6.77 -6.40
CA ALA A 20 4.50 7.97 -6.94
C ALA A 20 5.52 9.03 -7.36
N THR A 21 6.60 9.21 -6.58
CA THR A 21 7.67 10.15 -6.95
C THR A 21 8.53 9.69 -8.12
N ILE A 22 8.64 8.38 -8.36
CA ILE A 22 9.25 7.83 -9.57
C ILE A 22 8.36 8.12 -10.78
N HIS A 23 7.06 7.81 -10.69
CA HIS A 23 6.11 8.08 -11.78
C HIS A 23 5.83 9.56 -12.03
N ALA A 24 6.16 10.44 -11.06
CA ALA A 24 6.18 11.88 -11.26
C ALA A 24 7.43 12.38 -12.00
N GLY A 25 8.43 11.52 -12.23
CA GLY A 25 9.73 11.90 -12.80
C GLY A 25 10.61 12.68 -11.82
N MET A 26 10.30 12.66 -10.52
CA MET A 26 11.06 13.40 -9.50
C MET A 26 12.28 12.63 -8.99
N LEU A 27 12.20 11.31 -8.89
CA LEU A 27 13.31 10.46 -8.40
C LEU A 27 14.12 9.81 -9.52
N ILE A 28 13.44 9.25 -10.52
CA ILE A 28 14.05 8.52 -11.63
C ILE A 28 13.29 8.93 -12.89
N SER A 29 14.01 9.41 -13.90
CA SER A 29 13.42 9.75 -15.19
C SER A 29 13.24 8.52 -16.10
N GLY A 30 12.33 8.61 -17.07
CA GLY A 30 12.01 7.55 -18.02
C GLY A 30 10.97 6.54 -17.53
N TYR A 31 10.36 6.78 -16.37
CA TYR A 31 9.27 5.98 -15.78
C TYR A 31 8.00 6.80 -15.53
N GLU A 32 7.91 7.99 -16.12
CA GLU A 32 6.82 8.93 -15.87
C GLU A 32 5.46 8.34 -16.31
N HIS A 33 4.50 8.32 -15.39
CA HIS A 33 3.15 7.84 -15.68
C HIS A 33 2.13 8.52 -14.78
N HIS A 34 1.42 9.52 -15.33
CA HIS A 34 0.55 10.41 -14.55
C HIS A 34 -0.55 9.66 -13.77
N GLU A 35 -1.18 8.67 -14.40
CA GLU A 35 -2.24 7.88 -13.76
C GLU A 35 -1.71 7.02 -12.60
N ALA A 36 -0.53 6.42 -12.76
CA ALA A 36 0.11 5.67 -11.67
C ALA A 36 0.53 6.60 -10.53
N MET A 37 1.12 7.76 -10.85
CA MET A 37 1.47 8.78 -9.85
C MET A 37 0.24 9.16 -9.00
N ILE A 38 -0.91 9.42 -9.63
CA ILE A 38 -2.16 9.75 -8.91
C ILE A 38 -2.62 8.56 -8.07
N ALA A 39 -2.74 7.38 -8.67
CA ALA A 39 -3.27 6.19 -7.99
C ALA A 39 -2.42 5.83 -6.77
N GLU A 40 -1.11 5.79 -6.91
CA GLU A 40 -0.19 5.47 -5.83
C GLU A 40 -0.15 6.56 -4.75
N SER A 41 -0.25 7.84 -5.12
CA SER A 41 -0.38 8.92 -4.15
C SER A 41 -1.64 8.77 -3.29
N ILE A 42 -2.78 8.42 -3.91
CA ILE A 42 -4.03 8.17 -3.20
C ILE A 42 -3.88 6.98 -2.24
N ILE A 43 -3.29 5.88 -2.71
CA ILE A 43 -3.05 4.69 -1.88
C ILE A 43 -2.12 5.04 -0.70
N GLY A 44 -1.01 5.73 -0.96
CA GLY A 44 -0.07 6.20 0.06
C GLY A 44 -0.75 7.08 1.12
N MET A 45 -1.60 8.01 0.68
CA MET A 45 -2.37 8.87 1.59
C MET A 45 -3.38 8.09 2.44
N VAL A 46 -4.08 7.10 1.86
CA VAL A 46 -4.99 6.23 2.61
C VAL A 46 -4.24 5.43 3.67
N LEU A 47 -3.10 4.83 3.33
CA LEU A 47 -2.26 4.10 4.28
C LEU A 47 -1.71 5.01 5.38
N LEU A 48 -1.20 6.19 5.02
CA LEU A 48 -0.70 7.19 5.98
C LEU A 48 -1.79 7.64 6.95
N SER A 49 -2.99 7.95 6.44
CA SER A 49 -4.13 8.31 7.28
C SER A 49 -4.54 7.17 8.22
N GLY A 50 -4.48 5.92 7.74
CA GLY A 50 -4.66 4.72 8.54
C GLY A 50 -3.62 4.61 9.65
N LEU A 51 -2.34 4.80 9.32
CA LEU A 51 -1.22 4.78 10.26
C LEU A 51 -1.43 5.83 11.37
N ILE A 52 -1.71 7.09 11.00
CA ILE A 52 -2.01 8.17 11.95
C ILE A 52 -3.18 7.78 12.85
N ARG A 53 -4.26 7.26 12.28
CA ARG A 53 -5.44 6.81 13.03
C ARG A 53 -5.11 5.69 14.03
N THR A 54 -4.13 4.82 13.77
CA THR A 54 -3.71 3.80 14.74
C THR A 54 -3.07 4.39 16.01
N TRP A 55 -2.51 5.61 15.94
CA TRP A 55 -2.00 6.34 17.10
C TRP A 55 -3.13 7.03 17.86
N LEU A 56 -4.09 7.62 17.14
CA LEU A 56 -5.21 8.37 17.74
C LEU A 56 -6.26 7.46 18.39
N ARG A 57 -6.53 6.26 17.83
CA ARG A 57 -7.57 5.34 18.32
C ARG A 57 -7.07 3.90 18.39
N SER A 58 -6.39 3.57 19.49
CA SER A 58 -5.80 2.25 19.71
C SER A 58 -6.81 1.09 19.72
N ARG A 59 -8.05 1.32 20.20
CA ARG A 59 -9.09 0.27 20.27
C ARG A 59 -9.57 -0.26 18.92
N SER A 60 -9.48 0.54 17.85
CA SER A 60 -9.92 0.11 16.50
C SER A 60 -8.75 -0.13 15.55
N MET A 61 -7.54 -0.27 16.10
CA MET A 61 -6.30 -0.27 15.32
C MET A 61 -6.27 -1.35 14.24
N PHE A 62 -6.55 -2.61 14.59
CA PHE A 62 -6.50 -3.71 13.61
C PHE A 62 -7.62 -3.61 12.58
N THR A 63 -8.81 -3.14 12.96
CA THR A 63 -9.88 -2.86 12.00
C THR A 63 -9.48 -1.76 11.03
N THR A 64 -8.88 -0.67 11.51
CA THR A 64 -8.33 0.39 10.65
C THR A 64 -7.27 -0.15 9.70
N ALA A 65 -6.32 -0.94 10.21
CA ALA A 65 -5.27 -1.55 9.38
C ALA A 65 -5.86 -2.45 8.28
N ILE A 66 -6.84 -3.29 8.62
CA ILE A 66 -7.52 -4.14 7.62
C ILE A 66 -8.15 -3.30 6.51
N ILE A 67 -8.87 -2.22 6.85
CA ILE A 67 -9.58 -1.41 5.85
C ILE A 67 -8.59 -0.74 4.90
N VAL A 68 -7.56 -0.07 5.43
CA VAL A 68 -6.61 0.68 4.59
C VAL A 68 -5.72 -0.23 3.75
N GLN A 69 -5.32 -1.39 4.28
CA GLN A 69 -4.54 -2.37 3.52
C GLN A 69 -5.39 -3.09 2.48
N ALA A 70 -6.67 -3.37 2.76
CA ALA A 70 -7.58 -3.91 1.77
C ALA A 70 -7.80 -2.92 0.62
N PHE A 71 -7.98 -1.63 0.93
CA PHE A 71 -8.04 -0.58 -0.08
C PHE A 71 -6.78 -0.53 -0.93
N ALA A 72 -5.61 -0.50 -0.29
CA ALA A 72 -4.32 -0.49 -0.98
C ALA A 72 -4.15 -1.71 -1.89
N LEU A 73 -4.43 -2.92 -1.38
CA LEU A 73 -4.35 -4.15 -2.16
C LEU A 73 -5.29 -4.14 -3.36
N LEU A 74 -6.54 -3.70 -3.18
CA LEU A 74 -7.48 -3.57 -4.31
C LEU A 74 -6.97 -2.57 -5.35
N GLY A 75 -6.47 -1.41 -4.91
CA GLY A 75 -5.85 -0.42 -5.80
C GLY A 75 -4.67 -0.97 -6.58
N THR A 76 -3.77 -1.71 -5.92
CA THR A 76 -2.63 -2.38 -6.57
C THR A 76 -3.07 -3.45 -7.55
N LEU A 77 -4.10 -4.23 -7.23
CA LEU A 77 -4.63 -5.24 -8.15
C LEU A 77 -5.26 -4.60 -9.39
N VAL A 78 -5.91 -3.43 -9.25
CA VAL A 78 -6.37 -2.63 -10.39
C VAL A 78 -5.18 -2.16 -11.23
N GLY A 79 -4.10 -1.66 -10.61
CA GLY A 79 -2.87 -1.31 -11.31
C GLY A 79 -2.22 -2.49 -12.05
N ILE A 80 -2.12 -3.65 -11.42
CA ILE A 80 -1.63 -4.87 -12.07
C ILE A 80 -2.53 -5.24 -13.25
N PHE A 81 -3.85 -5.15 -13.09
CA PHE A 81 -4.78 -5.40 -14.19
C PHE A 81 -4.55 -4.45 -15.37
N THR A 82 -4.37 -3.14 -15.13
CA THR A 82 -4.10 -2.16 -16.20
C THR A 82 -2.77 -2.44 -16.92
N ILE A 83 -1.74 -2.89 -16.19
CA ILE A 83 -0.48 -3.37 -16.77
C ILE A 83 -0.74 -4.58 -17.68
N VAL A 84 -1.45 -5.59 -17.19
CA VAL A 84 -1.76 -6.84 -17.92
C VAL A 84 -2.53 -6.59 -19.21
N ILE A 85 -3.44 -5.61 -19.24
CA ILE A 85 -4.20 -5.26 -20.46
C ILE A 85 -3.51 -4.23 -21.36
N GLY A 86 -2.39 -3.64 -20.92
CA GLY A 86 -1.50 -2.85 -21.78
C GLY A 86 -1.66 -1.35 -21.69
N ILE A 87 -2.33 -0.87 -20.65
CA ILE A 87 -2.51 0.55 -20.36
C ILE A 87 -1.37 1.05 -19.46
N GLY A 88 -1.00 0.25 -18.45
CA GLY A 88 0.02 0.62 -17.47
C GLY A 88 1.47 0.40 -17.95
N PRO A 89 2.47 0.96 -17.25
CA PRO A 89 3.88 0.75 -17.54
C PRO A 89 4.26 -0.73 -17.49
N ARG A 90 4.97 -1.24 -18.50
CA ARG A 90 5.39 -2.66 -18.58
C ARG A 90 6.91 -2.82 -18.45
N THR A 91 7.50 -2.14 -17.48
CA THR A 91 8.93 -2.27 -17.21
C THR A 91 9.18 -3.38 -16.19
N VAL A 92 10.35 -4.02 -16.26
CA VAL A 92 10.74 -5.06 -15.29
C VAL A 92 10.72 -4.53 -13.84
N PRO A 93 11.26 -3.32 -13.53
CA PRO A 93 11.20 -2.77 -12.18
C PRO A 93 9.77 -2.53 -11.68
N ASP A 94 8.88 -2.06 -12.55
CA ASP A 94 7.48 -1.78 -12.21
C ASP A 94 6.71 -3.06 -11.83
N ILE A 95 6.87 -4.12 -12.62
CA ILE A 95 6.26 -5.43 -12.33
C ILE A 95 6.82 -6.01 -11.03
N ALA A 96 8.15 -5.95 -10.85
CA ALA A 96 8.79 -6.46 -9.64
C ALA A 96 8.31 -5.71 -8.38
N TYR A 97 8.15 -4.39 -8.47
CA TYR A 97 7.59 -3.57 -7.40
C TYR A 97 6.15 -3.97 -7.07
N HIS A 98 5.26 -4.05 -8.07
CA HIS A 98 3.86 -4.40 -7.87
C HIS A 98 3.68 -5.80 -7.25
N VAL A 99 4.43 -6.80 -7.71
CA VAL A 99 4.42 -8.15 -7.12
C VAL A 99 4.90 -8.11 -5.66
N SER A 100 5.98 -7.39 -5.38
CA SER A 100 6.55 -7.29 -4.03
C SER A 100 5.59 -6.62 -3.06
N ILE A 101 4.97 -5.50 -3.45
CA ILE A 101 4.06 -4.75 -2.58
C ILE A 101 2.76 -5.52 -2.33
N VAL A 102 2.26 -6.30 -3.29
CA VAL A 102 1.13 -7.23 -3.07
C VAL A 102 1.44 -8.24 -1.97
N VAL A 103 2.64 -8.82 -1.96
CA VAL A 103 3.06 -9.76 -0.91
C VAL A 103 3.10 -9.06 0.44
N VAL A 104 3.69 -7.85 0.52
CA VAL A 104 3.76 -7.07 1.77
C VAL A 104 2.35 -6.77 2.30
N LEU A 105 1.45 -6.28 1.44
CA LEU A 105 0.06 -5.98 1.79
C LEU A 105 -0.71 -7.24 2.26
N ALA A 106 -0.50 -8.38 1.61
CA ALA A 106 -1.12 -9.64 1.99
C ALA A 106 -0.64 -10.12 3.37
N VAL A 107 0.68 -10.01 3.64
CA VAL A 107 1.27 -10.30 4.96
C VAL A 107 0.69 -9.35 6.01
N GLY A 108 0.62 -8.06 5.70
CA GLY A 108 0.02 -7.03 6.54
C GLY A 108 -1.41 -7.36 6.94
N LEU A 109 -2.25 -7.72 5.98
CA LEU A 109 -3.63 -8.16 6.22
C LEU A 109 -3.70 -9.40 7.09
N GLY A 110 -2.80 -10.37 6.88
CA GLY A 110 -2.70 -11.57 7.72
C GLY A 110 -2.40 -11.22 9.18
N VAL A 111 -1.40 -10.37 9.41
CA VAL A 111 -1.01 -9.88 10.73
C VAL A 111 -2.15 -9.09 11.39
N ALA A 112 -2.82 -8.23 10.64
CA ALA A 112 -3.94 -7.42 11.15
C ALA A 112 -5.13 -8.29 11.56
N ARG A 113 -5.49 -9.29 10.74
CA ARG A 113 -6.57 -10.25 11.05
C ARG A 113 -6.26 -11.10 12.26
N HIS A 114 -5.02 -11.56 12.39
CA HIS A 114 -4.59 -12.31 13.58
C HIS A 114 -4.68 -11.43 14.83
N GLY A 115 -4.13 -10.21 14.78
CA GLY A 115 -4.18 -9.28 15.91
C GLY A 115 -5.61 -8.94 16.34
N ARG A 116 -6.54 -8.76 15.40
CA ARG A 116 -7.96 -8.52 15.71
C ARG A 116 -8.62 -9.71 16.40
N ARG A 117 -8.32 -10.94 15.99
CA ARG A 117 -8.87 -12.15 16.62
C ARG A 117 -8.44 -12.25 18.09
N THR A 118 -7.17 -11.96 18.38
CA THR A 118 -6.64 -11.98 19.75
C THR A 118 -7.25 -10.89 20.63
N GLU A 119 -7.72 -9.76 20.08
CA GLU A 119 -8.41 -8.71 20.87
C GLU A 119 -9.85 -9.06 21.24
N MET A 120 -10.48 -10.03 20.57
CA MET A 120 -11.88 -10.42 20.81
C MET A 120 -12.03 -11.63 21.76
N MET A 121 -10.92 -12.27 22.10
CA MET A 121 -10.84 -13.36 23.08
C MET A 121 -10.52 -12.79 24.46
#